data_AF-A0A9E6WBR5-F1
#
_entry.id   AF-A0A9E6WBR5-F1
#
_cell.length_a   1.000
_cell.length_b   1.000
_cell.length_c   1.000
_cell.angle_alpha   90.00
_cell.angle_beta   90.00
_cell.angle_gamma   90.00
#
_symmetry.space_group_name_H-M   'P 1'
#
loop_
_entity.id
_entity.type
_entity.pdbx_description
1 polymer ?
#
loop_
_entity_poly.entity_id
_entity_poly.type
_entity_poly.pdbx_seq_one_letter_code
_entity_poly.pdbx_strand_id
1 'polypeptide(L)' 'MTIRVVKGNGEKVIFDPEKIRQALGFSGADEEVTGRIVKQVASKIYDGISTKKIYQLAFDLLKKESYRNAGRY' A
#
# COMPACT_ATOMS: atom_id res chain seq x y z
N MET A 1 18.32 3.90 -4.22
CA MET A 1 18.34 3.58 -2.78
C MET A 1 17.28 2.52 -2.53
N THR A 2 17.64 1.35 -2.02
CA THR A 2 16.73 0.19 -1.92
C THR A 2 16.17 0.11 -0.50
N ILE A 3 14.86 0.23 -0.33
CA ILE A 3 14.20 0.17 0.99
C ILE A 3 13.99 -1.29 1.38
N ARG A 4 14.39 -1.66 2.61
CA ARG A 4 14.15 -3.01 3.15
C ARG A 4 12.98 -3.00 4.12
N VAL A 5 12.15 -4.03 4.04
CA VAL A 5 10.93 -4.20 4.83
C VAL A 5 11.00 -5.50 5.61
N VAL A 6 10.39 -5.52 6.79
CA VAL A 6 10.44 -6.66 7.72
C VAL A 6 9.14 -7.46 7.61
N LYS A 7 9.24 -8.71 7.21
CA LYS A 7 8.09 -9.64 7.22
C LYS A 7 7.72 -10.03 8.65
N GLY A 8 6.54 -10.63 8.84
CA GLY A 8 6.07 -11.10 10.15
C GLY A 8 6.98 -12.15 10.81
N ASN A 9 7.79 -12.87 10.03
CA ASN A 9 8.79 -13.82 10.50
C ASN A 9 10.16 -13.17 10.85
N GLY A 10 10.29 -11.84 10.76
CA GLY A 10 11.54 -11.12 11.01
C GLY A 10 12.49 -11.03 9.80
N GLU A 11 12.15 -11.67 8.68
CA GLU A 11 12.95 -11.63 7.46
C GLU A 11 12.92 -10.24 6.82
N LYS A 12 14.10 -9.75 6.38
CA LYS A 12 14.23 -8.47 5.68
C LYS A 12 14.25 -8.71 4.17
N VAL A 13 13.29 -8.12 3.46
CA VAL A 13 13.19 -8.20 2.00
C VAL A 13 13.16 -6.82 1.37
N ILE A 14 13.45 -6.74 0.09
CA ILE A 14 13.34 -5.49 -0.67
C ILE A 14 11.85 -5.13 -0.81
N PHE A 15 11.54 -3.86 -0.58
CA PHE A 15 10.20 -3.32 -0.85
C PHE A 15 9.87 -3.47 -2.34
N ASP A 16 8.71 -4.07 -2.61
CA ASP A 16 8.19 -4.25 -3.96
C ASP A 16 6.80 -3.59 -4.06
N PRO A 17 6.66 -2.46 -4.75
CA PRO A 17 5.39 -1.75 -4.88
C PRO A 17 4.35 -2.53 -5.67
N GLU A 18 4.74 -3.46 -6.55
CA GLU A 18 3.80 -4.26 -7.35
C GLU A 18 2.98 -5.19 -6.45
N LYS A 19 3.53 -5.62 -5.30
CA LYS A 19 2.78 -6.39 -4.30
C LYS A 19 1.63 -5.61 -3.67
N ILE A 20 1.79 -4.30 -3.53
CA ILE A 20 0.69 -3.43 -3.07
C ILE A 20 -0.34 -3.30 -4.18
N ARG A 21 0.10 -3.04 -5.42
CA ARG A 21 -0.78 -2.90 -6.58
C ARG A 21 -1.69 -4.12 -6.74
N GLN A 22 -1.12 -5.32 -6.69
CA GLN A 22 -1.89 -6.57 -6.78
C GLN A 22 -2.88 -6.72 -5.62
N ALA A 23 -2.44 -6.48 -4.37
CA ALA A 23 -3.32 -6.59 -3.20
C ALA A 23 -4.52 -5.63 -3.25
N LEU A 24 -4.31 -4.40 -3.72
CA LEU A 24 -5.38 -3.42 -3.91
C LEU A 24 -6.28 -3.78 -5.10
N GLY A 25 -5.71 -4.27 -6.21
CA GLY A 25 -6.47 -4.73 -7.37
C GLY A 25 -7.44 -5.87 -7.03
N PHE A 26 -7.02 -6.84 -6.22
CA PHE A 26 -7.92 -7.89 -5.70
C PHE A 26 -9.05 -7.35 -4.82
N SER A 27 -8.89 -6.15 -4.26
CA SER A 27 -9.91 -5.49 -3.43
C SER A 27 -10.90 -4.66 -4.26
N GLY A 28 -10.83 -4.72 -5.60
CA GLY A 28 -11.70 -3.98 -6.52
C GLY A 28 -11.32 -2.51 -6.68
N ALA A 29 -10.08 -2.13 -6.35
CA ALA A 29 -9.60 -0.78 -6.56
C ALA A 29 -9.34 -0.52 -8.06
N ASP A 30 -9.84 0.61 -8.57
CA ASP A 30 -9.53 1.08 -9.92
C ASP A 30 -8.01 1.30 -10.09
N GLU A 31 -7.48 1.16 -11.32
CA GLU A 31 -6.05 1.36 -11.58
C GLU A 31 -5.58 2.77 -11.23
N GLU A 32 -6.41 3.79 -11.45
CA GLU A 32 -6.07 5.17 -11.07
C GLU A 32 -5.92 5.32 -9.55
N VAL A 33 -6.89 4.79 -8.80
CA VAL A 33 -6.90 4.82 -7.34
C VAL A 33 -5.70 4.03 -6.79
N THR A 34 -5.47 2.84 -7.35
CA THR A 34 -4.35 1.99 -7.00
C THR A 34 -3.02 2.70 -7.22
N GLY A 35 -2.82 3.32 -8.39
CA GLY A 35 -1.60 4.07 -8.69
C GLY A 35 -1.36 5.23 -7.73
N ARG A 36 -2.41 5.96 -7.34
CA ARG A 36 -2.32 7.03 -6.34
C ARG A 36 -1.94 6.50 -4.96
N ILE A 37 -2.56 5.41 -4.52
CA ILE A 37 -2.27 4.81 -3.21
C ILE A 37 -0.84 4.28 -3.19
N VAL A 38 -0.39 3.55 -4.21
CA VAL A 38 0.98 3.03 -4.29
C VAL A 38 2.01 4.17 -4.18
N LYS A 39 1.80 5.28 -4.88
CA LYS A 39 2.66 6.48 -4.75
C LYS A 39 2.66 7.06 -3.33
N GLN A 40 1.50 7.13 -2.67
CA GLN A 40 1.40 7.61 -1.29
C GLN A 40 2.05 6.67 -0.28
N VAL A 41 1.94 5.36 -0.48
CA VAL A 41 2.64 4.37 0.36
C VAL A 41 4.14 4.48 0.15
N ALA A 42 4.61 4.54 -1.11
CA ALA A 42 6.02 4.64 -1.46
C ALA A 42 6.71 5.89 -0.88
N SER A 43 5.97 6.97 -0.63
CA SER A 43 6.46 8.20 0.00
C SER A 43 6.41 8.17 1.54
N LYS A 44 5.74 7.18 2.14
CA LYS A 44 5.59 7.02 3.60
C LYS A 44 6.39 5.83 4.17
N ILE A 45 6.93 4.98 3.31
CA ILE A 45 7.79 3.84 3.71
C ILE A 45 9.19 4.32 4.10
N TYR A 46 9.79 3.57 5.01
CA TYR A 46 11.14 3.79 5.52
C TYR A 46 11.81 2.45 5.80
N ASP A 47 13.14 2.41 5.90
CA ASP A 47 13.88 1.17 6.12
C ASP A 47 13.48 0.52 7.45
N GLY A 48 13.25 -0.79 7.43
CA GLY A 48 12.83 -1.56 8.60
C GLY A 48 11.33 -1.53 8.90
N ILE A 49 10.50 -0.83 8.11
CA ILE A 49 9.05 -0.89 8.26
C ILE A 49 8.53 -2.33 8.04
N SER A 50 7.54 -2.76 8.82
CA SER A 50 6.98 -4.10 8.68
C SER A 50 6.01 -4.21 7.50
N THR A 51 5.98 -5.36 6.83
CA THR A 51 5.02 -5.60 5.73
C THR A 51 3.58 -5.41 6.18
N LYS A 52 3.25 -5.83 7.41
CA LYS A 52 1.93 -5.61 8.02
C LYS A 52 1.56 -4.12 8.04
N LYS A 53 2.49 -3.24 8.43
CA LYS A 53 2.23 -1.80 8.52
C LYS A 53 2.11 -1.16 7.14
N ILE A 54 2.86 -1.64 6.14
CA ILE A 54 2.74 -1.21 4.75
C ILE A 54 1.33 -1.54 4.21
N TYR A 55 0.89 -2.80 4.37
CA TYR A 55 -0.45 -3.19 3.92
C TYR A 55 -1.54 -2.41 4.65
N GLN A 56 -1.42 -2.24 5.97
CA GLN A 56 -2.37 -1.45 6.74
C GLN A 56 -2.48 -0.01 6.24
N LEU A 57 -1.36 0.64 5.96
CA LEU A 57 -1.33 1.98 5.37
C LEU A 57 -2.04 2.02 4.00
N ALA A 58 -1.79 1.02 3.14
CA ALA A 58 -2.42 0.92 1.82
C ALA A 58 -3.94 0.76 1.94
N PHE A 59 -4.42 -0.11 2.83
CA PHE A 59 -5.86 -0.32 3.05
C PHE A 59 -6.54 0.89 3.69
N ASP A 60 -5.89 1.59 4.62
CA ASP A 60 -6.41 2.82 5.21
C ASP A 60 -6.58 3.92 4.15
N LEU A 61 -5.62 4.05 3.23
CA LEU A 61 -5.71 4.97 2.10
C LEU A 61 -6.83 4.57 1.13
N LEU A 62 -6.96 3.28 0.82
CA LEU A 62 -8.04 2.77 -0.02
C LEU A 62 -9.42 3.08 0.57
N LYS A 63 -9.59 2.85 1.87
CA LYS A 63 -10.85 3.13 2.58
C LYS A 63 -11.21 4.62 2.51
N LYS A 64 -10.22 5.51 2.64
CA LYS A 64 -10.43 6.96 2.53
C LYS A 64 -10.86 7.38 1.12
N GLU A 65 -10.22 6.85 0.08
CA GLU A 65 -10.60 7.12 -1.31
C GLU A 65 -11.98 6.56 -1.63
N SER A 66 -12.30 5.35 -1.15
CA SER A 66 -13.62 4.73 -1.30
C SER A 66 -14.73 5.57 -0.66
N TYR A 67 -14.52 6.06 0.58
CA TYR A 67 -15.47 6.96 1.25
C TYR A 67 -15.69 8.26 0.47
N ARG A 68 -14.61 8.84 -0.07
CA ARG A 68 -14.67 10.07 -0.87
C ARG A 68 -15.45 9.88 -2.17
N ASN A 69 -15.37 8.71 -2.78
CA ASN A 69 -16.14 8.35 -3.96
C ASN A 69 -17.61 8.06 -3.61
N ALA A 70 -17.90 7.43 -2.46
CA ALA A 70 -19.26 7.15 -2.02
C ALA A 70 -20.08 8.41 -1.68
N GLY A 71 -19.44 9.47 -1.16
CA GLY A 71 -20.10 10.76 -0.89
C GLY A 71 -20.36 11.63 -2.13
N ARG A 72 -19.99 11.17 -3.33
CA ARG A 72 -20.20 11.86 -4.61
C ARG A 72 -21.43 11.35 -5.39
N TYR A 73 -22.18 10.39 -4.83
CA TYR A 73 -23.42 9.86 -5.40
C TYR A 73 -24.64 10.22 -4.55
#